data_AF-A0AAD9B7E2-F1
#
_entry.id   AF-A0AAD9B7E2-F1
#
_cell.length_a   1.000
_cell.length_b   1.000
_cell.length_c   1.000
_cell.angle_alpha   90.00
_cell.angle_beta   90.00
_cell.angle_gamma   90.00
#
_symmetry.space_group_name_H-M   'P 1'
#
loop_
_entity.id
_entity.type
_entity.pdbx_description
1 polymer ?
#
loop_
_entity_poly.entity_id
_entity_poly.type
_entity_poly.pdbx_seq_one_letter_code
_entity_poly.pdbx_strand_id
1 'polypeptide(L)' 'MFFRPVFAMIRPFLPDKIRKRIHMHGADFQDTLSDFFSPSVLPPEYGGEGPGDITIPPEDCWISERVEAEQLLEG' A
#
# COMPACT_ATOMS: atom_id res chain seq x y z
N MET A 1 8.48 5.99 15.36
CA MET A 1 9.47 7.04 15.00
C MET A 1 10.85 6.47 14.62
N PHE A 2 10.93 5.51 13.67
CA PHE A 2 12.22 4.90 13.27
C PHE A 2 12.37 4.65 11.76
N PHE A 3 11.63 5.36 10.89
CA PHE A 3 11.73 5.15 9.44
C PHE A 3 12.91 5.92 8.80
N ARG A 4 13.33 7.05 9.40
CA ARG A 4 14.40 7.90 8.87
C ARG A 4 15.77 7.19 8.82
N PRO A 5 16.22 6.45 9.87
CA PRO A 5 17.49 5.73 9.83
C PRO A 5 17.48 4.57 8.83
N VAL A 6 16.36 3.85 8.75
CA VAL A 6 16.18 2.73 7.80
C VAL A 6 16.23 3.23 6.36
N PHE A 7 15.51 4.30 6.05
CA PHE A 7 15.55 4.90 4.71
C PHE A 7 16.94 5.42 4.35
N ALA A 8 17.71 5.97 5.29
CA ALA A 8 19.07 6.44 5.03
C ALA A 8 20.02 5.30 4.60
N MET A 9 19.84 4.08 5.12
CA MET A 9 20.60 2.90 4.71
C MET A 9 20.20 2.39 3.31
N ILE A 10 18.92 2.50 2.93
CA ILE A 10 18.41 2.01 1.64
C ILE A 10 18.62 3.04 0.50
N ARG A 11 18.62 4.33 0.84
CA ARG A 11 18.80 5.47 -0.09
C ARG A 11 19.96 5.33 -1.11
N PRO A 12 21.18 4.89 -0.75
CA PRO A 12 22.28 4.75 -1.71
C PRO A 12 22.02 3.71 -2.82
N PHE A 13 21.13 2.75 -2.58
CA PHE A 13 20.77 1.70 -3.55
C PHE A 13 19.59 2.08 -4.45
N LEU A 14 18.92 3.21 -4.16
CA LEU A 14 17.76 3.68 -4.91
C LEU A 14 18.19 4.62 -6.04
N PRO A 15 17.90 4.29 -7.31
CA PRO A 15 18.11 5.18 -8.45
C PRO A 15 17.30 6.47 -8.29
N ASP A 16 17.77 7.59 -8.87
CA ASP A 16 17.09 8.89 -8.76
C ASP A 16 15.63 8.86 -9.26
N LYS A 17 15.31 7.98 -10.21
CA LYS A 17 13.95 7.75 -10.71
C LYS A 17 13.01 7.19 -9.62
N ILE A 18 13.49 6.25 -8.81
CA ILE A 18 12.70 5.66 -7.71
C ILE A 18 12.66 6.60 -6.52
N ARG A 19 13.76 7.31 -6.25
CA ARG A 19 13.85 8.30 -5.18
C ARG A 19 12.82 9.43 -5.32
N LYS A 20 12.52 9.86 -6.56
CA LYS A 20 11.49 10.86 -6.86
C LYS A 20 10.04 10.36 -6.70
N ARG A 21 9.82 9.05 -6.64
CA ARG A 21 8.50 8.42 -6.50
C ARG A 21 8.17 8.01 -5.07
N ILE A 22 9.14 8.08 -4.17
CA ILE A 22 8.94 7.78 -2.74
C ILE A 22 8.52 9.08 -2.05
N HIS A 23 7.24 9.17 -1.72
CA HIS A 23 6.68 10.29 -0.96
C HIS A 23 6.53 9.87 0.51
N MET A 24 7.27 10.52 1.39
CA MET A 24 7.17 10.29 2.83
C MET A 24 6.11 11.21 3.42
N HIS A 25 4.90 10.67 3.59
CA HIS A 25 3.74 11.44 4.05
C HIS A 25 3.67 11.68 5.57
N GLY A 26 4.56 11.07 6.35
CA GLY A 26 4.69 11.38 7.78
C GLY A 26 3.50 10.94 8.63
N ALA A 27 3.11 11.75 9.62
CA ALA A 27 1.96 11.50 10.50
C ALA A 27 0.64 12.00 9.90
N ASP A 28 0.69 12.97 8.98
CA ASP A 28 -0.45 13.55 8.27
C ASP A 28 -0.73 12.83 6.94
N PHE A 29 -0.52 11.51 6.94
CA PHE A 29 -0.62 10.70 5.72
C PHE A 29 -2.04 10.60 5.19
N GLN A 30 -3.05 10.71 6.06
CA GLN A 30 -4.47 10.59 5.69
C GLN A 30 -4.89 11.71 4.72
N ASP A 31 -4.52 12.96 5.00
CA ASP A 31 -4.84 14.10 4.11
C ASP A 31 -4.11 13.97 2.77
N THR A 32 -2.81 13.68 2.80
CA THR A 32 -2.01 13.61 1.58
C THR A 32 -2.31 12.38 0.71
N LEU A 33 -2.79 11.27 1.28
CA LEU A 33 -3.16 10.08 0.49
C LEU A 33 -4.45 10.29 -0.29
N SER A 34 -5.38 11.11 0.24
CA SER A 34 -6.63 11.44 -0.44
C SER A 34 -6.43 12.24 -1.75
N ASP A 35 -5.31 12.95 -1.87
CA ASP A 35 -4.93 13.67 -3.11
C ASP A 35 -4.42 12.72 -4.22
N PHE A 36 -3.88 11.56 -3.87
CA PHE A 36 -3.32 10.59 -4.82
C PHE A 36 -4.28 9.44 -5.16
N PHE A 37 -5.17 9.09 -4.23
CA PHE A 37 -6.12 7.99 -4.38
C PHE A 37 -7.53 8.48 -4.03
N SER A 38 -8.52 8.11 -4.85
CA SER A 38 -9.91 8.47 -4.56
C SER A 38 -10.34 7.91 -3.19
N PRO A 39 -11.04 8.70 -2.36
CA PRO A 39 -11.46 8.27 -1.02
C PRO A 39 -12.29 6.97 -1.03
N SER A 40 -13.02 6.70 -2.11
CA SER A 40 -13.87 5.53 -2.28
C SER A 40 -13.11 4.20 -2.43
N VAL A 41 -11.81 4.22 -2.71
CA VAL A 41 -10.98 3.00 -2.84
C VAL A 41 -10.01 2.83 -1.67
N LEU A 42 -9.86 3.86 -0.84
CA LEU A 42 -8.99 3.82 0.32
C LEU A 42 -9.74 3.20 1.52
N PRO A 43 -9.17 2.20 2.20
CA PRO A 43 -9.73 1.69 3.44
C PRO A 43 -9.88 2.79 4.52
N PRO A 44 -10.84 2.66 5.46
CA PRO A 44 -11.05 3.61 6.55
C PRO A 44 -9.82 3.77 7.45
N GLU A 45 -8.96 2.76 7.56
CA GLU A 45 -7.70 2.84 8.31
C GLU A 45 -6.72 3.86 7.72
N TYR A 46 -6.86 4.19 6.43
CA TYR A 46 -6.08 5.19 5.71
C TYR A 46 -6.83 6.51 5.48
N GLY A 47 -8.01 6.69 6.09
CA GLY A 47 -8.82 7.92 5.99
C GLY A 47 -9.79 7.95 4.80
N GLY A 48 -10.04 6.82 4.14
CA GLY A 48 -11.02 6.71 3.06
C GLY A 48 -12.37 6.12 3.49
N GLU A 49 -13.25 5.92 2.51
CA GLU A 49 -14.58 5.31 2.63
C GLU A 49 -14.67 3.93 1.94
N GLY A 50 -13.55 3.43 1.40
CA GLY A 50 -13.47 2.14 0.73
C GLY A 50 -13.61 0.94 1.68
N PRO A 51 -13.74 -0.28 1.16
CA PRO A 51 -13.86 -1.47 1.99
C PRO A 51 -12.58 -1.65 2.83
N GLY A 52 -12.74 -1.66 4.16
CA GLY A 52 -11.67 -1.95 5.10
C GLY A 52 -11.17 -3.38 4.98
N ASP A 53 -9.92 -3.65 5.38
CA ASP A 53 -9.29 -4.98 5.33
C ASP A 53 -10.15 -6.08 6.00
N ILE A 54 -10.92 -5.67 7.01
CA ILE A 54 -11.85 -6.51 7.79
C ILE A 54 -13.19 -6.75 7.08
N THR A 55 -13.51 -5.99 6.04
CA THR A 55 -14.80 -5.96 5.33
C THR A 55 -14.64 -6.23 3.83
N ILE A 56 -13.43 -6.58 3.36
CA ILE A 56 -13.21 -6.96 1.96
C ILE A 56 -14.09 -8.18 1.67
N PRO A 57 -15.07 -8.07 0.77
CA PRO A 57 -15.88 -9.21 0.36
C PRO A 57 -14.97 -10.32 -0.22
N PRO A 58 -15.30 -11.60 -0.04
CA PRO A 58 -14.47 -12.71 -0.53
C PRO A 58 -14.13 -12.63 -2.03
N GLU A 59 -15.01 -12.01 -2.84
CA GLU A 59 -14.83 -11.77 -4.27
C GLU A 59 -13.74 -10.74 -4.61
N ASP A 60 -13.42 -9.83 -3.69
CA ASP A 60 -12.40 -8.78 -3.86
C ASP A 60 -11.12 -9.08 -3.05
N CYS A 61 -11.04 -10.28 -2.44
CA CYS A 61 -9.95 -10.68 -1.56
C CYS A 61 -8.80 -11.33 -2.34
N TRP A 62 -7.68 -10.62 -2.49
CA TRP A 62 -6.47 -11.10 -3.19
C TRP A 62 -5.84 -12.39 -2.64
N ILE A 63 -6.18 -12.79 -1.40
CA ILE A 63 -5.66 -14.01 -0.78
C ILE A 63 -6.25 -15.26 -1.45
N SER A 64 -7.53 -15.22 -1.84
CA SER A 64 -8.17 -16.35 -2.55
C SER A 64 -7.59 -16.52 -3.96
N GLU A 65 -7.37 -15.41 -4.68
CA GLU A 65 -6.75 -15.41 -6.01
C GLU A 65 -5.33 -15.99 -5.97
N ARG A 66 -4.53 -15.67 -4.95
CA ARG A 66 -3.18 -16.24 -4.80
C ARG A 66 -3.21 -17.75 -4.57
N VAL A 67 -4.16 -18.26 -3.79
CA VAL A 67 -4.34 -19.70 -3.53
C VAL A 67 -4.73 -20.45 -4.81
N GLU A 68 -5.58 -19.87 -5.64
CA GLU A 68 -5.99 -20.46 -6.92
C GLU A 68 -4.83 -20.48 -7.94
N ALA A 69 -4.04 -19.41 -7.99
CA ALA A 69 -2.86 -19.34 -8.85
C ALA A 69 -1.77 -20.35 -8.46
N GLU A 70 -1.58 -20.62 -7.15
CA GLU A 70 -0.67 -21.65 -6.66
C GLU A 70 -1.11 -23.06 -7.10
N GLN A 71 -2.42 -23.36 -7.05
CA GLN A 71 -2.96 -24.66 -7.52
C GLN A 71 -2.77 -24.90 -9.02
N LEU A 72 -2.77 -23.84 -9.85
CA LEU A 72 -2.50 -23.92 -11.28
C LEU A 72 -1.02 -24.12 -11.63
N LEU A 73 -0.10 -23.68 -10.76
CA LEU A 73 1.34 -23.80 -10.97
C LEU A 73 1.89 -25.17 -10.52
N GLU A 74 1.16 -25.87 -9.66
CA GLU A 74 1.52 -27.21 -9.16
C GLU A 74 0.91 -28.37 -9.97
N GLY A 75 0.14 -28.07 -11.03
CA GLY A 75 -0.54 -29.04 -11.91
C GLY A 75 0.23 -29.43 -13.17
#